data_AF-A0A818MYE5-F1
#
_entry.id   AF-A0A818MYE5-F1
#
_cell.length_a   1.000
_cell.length_b   1.000
_cell.length_c   1.000
_cell.angle_alpha   90.00
_cell.angle_beta   90.00
_cell.angle_gamma   90.00
#
_symmetry.space_group_name_H-M   'P 1'
#
loop_
_entity.id
_entity.type
_entity.pdbx_description
1 polymer ?
#
loop_
_entity_poly.entity_id
_entity_poly.type
_entity_poly.pdbx_seq_one_letter_code
_entity_poly.pdbx_strand_id
1 'polypeptide(L)'
;MTDSGGIQEEAVSIGKSVILMRMTTERPEGIYLGTIKQIGVLYDEIVQATNLELINVKSKNRTLKTNIFGDGQASKKIAAIIDNYFYQGHRPNSKCTTKFRQDSIARAVYSNLNASIRTPLSHTLRRNIINNLTKVRSALTLNELLKIPSRYNVSLKTDQQFAITAVIGIYRREGLIRRWIEALLLQTHPPKEIWIIYFASPIPHKLNLEIQETRSLFANGSNHCNEWCTQKKCDTSNNSSNGILSNCIQQCLTLCKQLPSMLFVAMGEMQLKYFGRFQLSLQCQTKYVIVFDDDCIPQIRYFETALHTINTEPYRGILGTKGTPASESYYYGPVSKANQIIEADVVGGSWFMESEWVKLMFHDKMQSWNTGEDFHLCANARKYANIRSFVMPVDANDISTHSFSNDYLSISDRGDTTGRVAGTASSRRHIVNQLWLRGDRLMDSYKKSRPALLVYAETNNDALMLIENVRKQMAKLSGSIHFVLQMS
;
A
#
# COMPACT_ATOMS: atom_id res chain seq x y z
N MET A 1 23.69 -21.61 1.01
CA MET A 1 23.38 -21.03 2.34
C MET A 1 22.26 -20.04 2.15
N THR A 2 21.25 -19.99 3.02
CA THR A 2 20.10 -19.06 2.87
C THR A 2 19.39 -18.83 4.22
N ASP A 3 18.65 -17.74 4.33
CA ASP A 3 17.62 -17.45 5.34
C ASP A 3 16.20 -17.41 4.75
N SER A 4 16.06 -17.60 3.43
CA SER A 4 14.79 -17.52 2.69
C SER A 4 14.01 -18.83 2.70
N GLY A 5 12.69 -18.73 2.83
CA GLY A 5 11.77 -19.86 2.71
C GLY A 5 11.70 -20.44 1.28
N GLY A 6 11.59 -19.58 0.27
CA GLY A 6 11.50 -20.04 -1.12
C GLY A 6 12.76 -20.79 -1.57
N ILE A 7 13.94 -20.33 -1.16
CA ILE A 7 15.21 -20.99 -1.52
C ILE A 7 15.33 -22.37 -0.86
N GLN A 8 14.71 -22.60 0.31
CA GLN A 8 14.65 -23.93 0.91
C GLN A 8 13.93 -24.93 -0.02
N GLU A 9 12.89 -24.50 -0.74
CA GLU A 9 12.15 -25.34 -1.68
C GLU A 9 12.89 -25.52 -3.01
N GLU A 10 13.36 -24.41 -3.59
CA GLU A 10 14.01 -24.42 -4.90
C GLU A 10 15.32 -25.22 -4.88
N ALA A 11 16.17 -25.00 -3.87
CA ALA A 11 17.47 -25.66 -3.79
C ALA A 11 17.33 -27.18 -3.62
N VAL A 12 16.36 -27.64 -2.82
CA VAL A 12 16.10 -29.08 -2.66
C VAL A 12 15.56 -29.67 -3.96
N SER A 13 14.69 -28.95 -4.67
CA SER A 13 14.13 -29.40 -5.95
C SER A 13 15.21 -29.64 -7.02
N ILE A 14 16.32 -28.90 -6.98
CA ILE A 14 17.48 -29.09 -7.87
C ILE A 14 18.59 -29.97 -7.25
N GLY A 15 18.30 -30.68 -6.15
CA GLY A 15 19.20 -31.64 -5.53
C GLY A 15 20.41 -31.01 -4.83
N LYS A 16 20.29 -29.76 -4.40
CA LYS A 16 21.33 -29.04 -3.65
C LYS A 16 21.03 -29.06 -2.16
N SER A 17 22.09 -29.25 -1.37
CA SER A 17 22.02 -29.16 0.09
C SER A 17 21.83 -27.72 0.54
N VAL A 18 21.03 -27.50 1.55
CA VAL A 18 20.75 -26.17 2.09
C VAL A 18 21.32 -26.04 3.50
N ILE A 19 22.17 -25.06 3.71
CA ILE A 19 22.53 -24.57 5.05
C ILE A 19 21.61 -23.40 5.37
N LEU A 20 20.74 -23.59 6.36
CA LEU A 20 19.74 -22.62 6.79
C LEU A 20 20.27 -21.81 7.96
N MET A 21 20.37 -20.49 7.76
CA MET A 21 20.91 -19.52 8.71
C MET A 21 19.82 -18.93 9.62
N ARG A 22 18.93 -19.78 10.13
CA ARG A 22 17.80 -19.42 11.00
C ARG A 22 17.65 -20.43 12.13
N MET A 23 17.12 -19.96 13.26
CA MET A 23 16.81 -20.82 14.41
C MET A 23 15.50 -21.61 14.26
N THR A 24 14.72 -21.31 13.23
CA THR A 24 13.42 -21.96 12.94
C THR A 24 13.22 -22.10 11.43
N THR A 25 12.40 -23.08 11.02
CA THR A 25 11.99 -23.29 9.63
C THR A 25 10.50 -23.64 9.54
N GLU A 26 9.87 -23.18 8.46
CA GLU A 26 8.55 -23.59 7.98
C GLU A 26 8.57 -24.85 7.09
N ARG A 27 9.74 -25.48 6.90
CA ARG A 27 9.98 -26.68 6.08
C ARG A 27 10.65 -27.82 6.90
N PRO A 28 10.08 -28.24 8.04
CA PRO A 28 10.68 -29.25 8.93
C PRO A 28 10.95 -30.60 8.24
N GLU A 29 10.18 -30.93 7.20
CA GLU A 29 10.38 -32.11 6.37
C GLU A 29 11.74 -32.12 5.64
N GLY A 30 12.27 -30.94 5.27
CA GLY A 30 13.60 -30.82 4.66
C GLY A 30 14.72 -31.07 5.66
N ILE A 31 14.52 -30.72 6.93
CA ILE A 31 15.44 -31.07 8.00
C ILE A 31 15.38 -32.57 8.26
N TYR A 32 14.16 -33.11 8.41
CA TYR A 32 13.94 -34.53 8.68
C TYR A 32 14.58 -35.45 7.62
N LEU A 33 14.48 -35.06 6.35
CA LEU A 33 15.07 -35.81 5.23
C LEU A 33 16.54 -35.44 4.96
N GLY A 34 17.12 -34.54 5.75
CA GLY A 34 18.52 -34.14 5.72
C GLY A 34 18.92 -33.29 4.51
N THR A 35 17.95 -32.80 3.73
CA THR A 35 18.20 -31.91 2.59
C THR A 35 18.46 -30.47 3.03
N ILE A 36 17.97 -30.11 4.23
CA ILE A 36 18.21 -28.83 4.91
C ILE A 36 18.95 -29.10 6.21
N LYS A 37 20.04 -28.39 6.44
CA LYS A 37 20.77 -28.33 7.71
C LYS A 37 20.47 -26.99 8.38
N GLN A 38 19.66 -27.01 9.42
CA GLN A 38 19.40 -25.84 10.24
C GLN A 38 20.58 -25.62 11.18
N ILE A 39 21.37 -24.58 10.93
CA ILE A 39 22.56 -24.26 11.72
C ILE A 39 22.30 -23.09 12.67
N GLY A 40 21.49 -22.11 12.26
CA GLY A 40 21.27 -20.91 13.06
C GLY A 40 22.16 -19.76 12.61
N VAL A 41 22.51 -18.86 13.54
CA VAL A 41 23.13 -17.56 13.20
C VAL A 41 24.57 -17.40 13.71
N LEU A 42 25.13 -18.42 14.38
CA LEU A 42 26.47 -18.36 14.95
C LEU A 42 27.54 -18.57 13.87
N TYR A 43 28.47 -17.62 13.77
CA TYR A 43 29.49 -17.58 12.71
C TYR A 43 30.30 -18.88 12.63
N ASP A 44 30.86 -19.33 13.76
CA ASP A 44 31.74 -20.52 13.79
C ASP A 44 31.01 -21.79 13.36
N GLU A 45 29.75 -21.95 13.78
CA GLU A 45 28.91 -23.09 13.41
C GLU A 45 28.58 -23.09 11.91
N ILE A 46 28.27 -21.91 11.35
CA ILE A 46 28.01 -21.74 9.93
C ILE A 46 29.26 -22.10 9.11
N VAL A 47 30.43 -21.60 9.49
CA VAL A 47 31.70 -21.87 8.81
C VAL A 47 32.02 -23.36 8.87
N GLN A 48 31.89 -24.00 10.04
CA GLN A 48 32.12 -25.42 10.22
C GLN A 48 31.16 -26.25 9.36
N ALA A 49 29.86 -25.98 9.42
CA ALA A 49 28.83 -26.68 8.65
C ALA A 49 29.04 -26.52 7.14
N THR A 50 29.47 -25.34 6.69
CA THR A 50 29.75 -25.06 5.28
C THR A 50 30.96 -25.83 4.79
N ASN A 51 32.06 -25.84 5.56
CA ASN A 51 33.25 -26.61 5.21
C ASN A 51 32.95 -28.11 5.14
N LEU A 52 32.19 -28.65 6.10
CA LEU A 52 31.76 -30.04 6.08
C LEU A 52 30.90 -30.36 4.84
N GLU A 53 29.99 -29.46 4.46
CA GLU A 53 29.15 -29.68 3.28
C GLU A 53 29.95 -29.61 1.97
N LEU A 54 30.92 -28.70 1.87
CA LEU A 54 31.82 -28.61 0.71
C LEU A 54 32.67 -29.88 0.55
N ILE A 55 33.14 -30.48 1.65
CA ILE A 55 33.87 -31.76 1.63
C ILE A 55 32.94 -32.89 1.14
N ASN A 56 31.72 -32.97 1.67
CA ASN A 56 30.73 -33.99 1.29
C ASN A 56 30.30 -33.89 -0.19
N VAL A 57 30.18 -32.67 -0.73
CA VAL A 57 29.88 -32.47 -2.15
C VAL A 57 31.04 -32.95 -3.03
N LYS A 58 32.30 -32.70 -2.61
CA LYS A 58 33.49 -33.16 -3.35
C LYS A 58 33.65 -34.67 -3.34
N SER A 59 33.22 -35.36 -2.28
CA SER A 59 33.34 -36.82 -2.16
C SER A 59 32.29 -37.61 -2.96
N LYS A 60 31.38 -36.96 -3.71
CA LYS A 60 30.30 -37.56 -4.55
C LYS A 60 29.37 -38.56 -3.84
N ASN A 61 29.45 -38.71 -2.52
CA ASN A 61 28.80 -39.79 -1.77
C ASN A 61 27.35 -39.51 -1.34
N ARG A 62 26.69 -38.48 -1.88
CA ARG A 62 25.37 -38.07 -1.39
C ARG A 62 24.37 -37.77 -2.50
N THR A 63 23.34 -38.61 -2.59
CA THR A 63 22.12 -38.33 -3.36
C THR A 63 21.06 -37.78 -2.41
N LEU A 64 20.66 -36.52 -2.61
CA LEU A 64 19.62 -35.88 -1.82
C LEU A 64 18.24 -36.15 -2.43
N LYS A 65 17.22 -36.32 -1.59
CA LYS A 65 15.83 -36.41 -2.06
C LYS A 65 15.39 -35.05 -2.61
N THR A 66 14.90 -35.03 -3.84
CA THR A 66 14.50 -33.79 -4.54
C THR A 66 13.00 -33.51 -4.45
N ASN A 67 12.19 -34.52 -4.13
CA ASN A 67 10.73 -34.50 -4.33
C ASN A 67 9.96 -34.26 -3.03
N ILE A 68 10.59 -33.61 -2.04
CA ILE A 68 10.09 -33.62 -0.66
C ILE A 68 8.90 -32.69 -0.45
N PHE A 69 8.82 -31.61 -1.24
CA PHE A 69 7.76 -30.59 -1.17
C PHE A 69 6.67 -30.81 -2.23
N GLY A 70 6.79 -31.87 -3.03
CA GLY A 70 5.85 -32.20 -4.09
C GLY A 70 6.52 -32.83 -5.30
N ASP A 71 5.70 -33.30 -6.23
CA ASP A 71 6.13 -33.91 -7.48
C ASP A 71 6.21 -32.89 -8.64
N GLY A 72 6.05 -31.60 -8.36
CA GLY A 72 6.00 -30.54 -9.36
C GLY A 72 4.80 -30.61 -10.30
N GLN A 73 3.82 -31.51 -10.04
CA GLN A 73 2.67 -31.71 -10.91
C GLN A 73 1.42 -30.96 -10.45
N ALA A 74 1.51 -30.14 -9.40
CA ALA A 74 0.37 -29.41 -8.84
C ALA A 74 -0.40 -28.63 -9.92
N SER A 75 0.29 -27.82 -10.73
CA SER A 75 -0.34 -27.06 -11.83
C SER A 75 -0.99 -27.97 -12.88
N LYS A 76 -0.38 -29.12 -13.21
CA LYS A 76 -0.95 -30.11 -14.14
C LYS A 76 -2.20 -30.78 -13.57
N LYS A 77 -2.17 -31.14 -12.29
CA LYS A 77 -3.30 -31.76 -11.57
C LYS A 77 -4.46 -30.77 -11.44
N ILE A 78 -4.19 -29.52 -11.06
CA ILE A 78 -5.19 -28.45 -10.99
C ILE A 78 -5.79 -28.20 -12.38
N ALA A 79 -4.96 -28.07 -13.42
CA ALA A 79 -5.45 -27.93 -14.79
C ALA A 79 -6.30 -29.13 -15.22
N ALA A 80 -5.91 -30.36 -14.86
CA ALA A 80 -6.68 -31.55 -15.18
C ALA A 80 -8.03 -31.62 -14.43
N ILE A 81 -8.09 -31.17 -13.17
CA ILE A 81 -9.35 -31.06 -12.40
C ILE A 81 -10.27 -30.04 -13.07
N ILE A 82 -9.73 -28.88 -13.43
CA ILE A 82 -10.47 -27.83 -14.13
C ILE A 82 -10.95 -28.33 -15.51
N ASP A 83 -10.08 -29.00 -16.27
CA ASP A 83 -10.42 -29.61 -17.56
C ASP A 83 -11.55 -30.63 -17.39
N ASN A 84 -11.48 -31.49 -16.37
CA ASN A 84 -12.50 -32.50 -16.14
C ASN A 84 -13.84 -31.86 -15.73
N TYR A 85 -13.78 -30.82 -14.89
CA TYR A 85 -14.94 -30.06 -14.45
C TYR A 85 -15.66 -29.37 -15.62
N PHE A 86 -14.92 -28.76 -16.55
CA PHE A 86 -15.51 -28.02 -17.67
C PHE A 86 -15.79 -28.87 -18.91
N TYR A 87 -15.07 -29.99 -19.13
CA TYR A 87 -15.12 -30.74 -20.39
C TYR A 87 -15.48 -32.23 -20.24
N GLN A 88 -15.74 -32.73 -19.03
CA GLN A 88 -16.24 -34.10 -18.78
C GLN A 88 -15.48 -35.19 -19.56
N GLY A 89 -14.15 -35.14 -19.56
CA GLY A 89 -13.28 -36.10 -20.25
C GLY A 89 -13.04 -35.88 -21.76
N HIS A 90 -13.76 -34.96 -22.41
CA HIS A 90 -13.59 -34.68 -23.85
C HIS A 90 -12.62 -33.51 -24.07
N ARG A 91 -11.31 -33.81 -24.10
CA ARG A 91 -10.29 -32.78 -24.36
C ARG A 91 -10.36 -32.28 -25.81
N PRO A 92 -10.45 -30.97 -26.06
CA PRO A 92 -10.29 -30.43 -27.40
C PRO A 92 -8.79 -30.48 -27.77
N ASN A 93 -8.42 -31.56 -28.47
CA ASN A 93 -7.16 -31.79 -29.18
C ASN A 93 -5.90 -32.02 -28.31
N SER A 94 -5.11 -33.05 -28.62
CA SER A 94 -3.96 -33.52 -27.83
C SER A 94 -2.69 -32.65 -27.95
N LYS A 95 -2.65 -31.71 -28.89
CA LYS A 95 -1.52 -30.76 -29.11
C LYS A 95 -1.66 -29.43 -28.36
N CYS A 96 -2.61 -29.34 -27.45
CA CYS A 96 -3.05 -28.09 -26.84
C CYS A 96 -2.07 -27.61 -25.76
N THR A 97 -1.44 -26.45 -25.96
CA THR A 97 -0.55 -25.77 -25.00
C THR A 97 -1.34 -25.24 -23.78
N THR A 98 -0.67 -25.06 -22.63
CA THR A 98 -1.30 -24.52 -21.40
C THR A 98 -2.08 -23.22 -21.65
N LYS A 99 -1.55 -22.36 -22.54
CA LYS A 99 -2.16 -21.09 -22.96
C LYS A 99 -3.47 -21.28 -23.72
N PHE A 100 -3.51 -22.17 -24.71
CA PHE A 100 -4.75 -22.46 -25.44
C PHE A 100 -5.82 -23.05 -24.51
N ARG A 101 -5.44 -23.89 -23.52
CA ARG A 101 -6.39 -24.44 -22.54
C ARG A 101 -6.97 -23.36 -21.65
N GLN A 102 -6.13 -22.46 -21.13
CA GLN A 102 -6.59 -21.30 -20.35
C GLN A 102 -7.55 -20.42 -21.16
N ASP A 103 -7.24 -20.15 -22.43
CA ASP A 103 -8.11 -19.40 -23.33
C ASP A 103 -9.43 -20.12 -23.66
N SER A 104 -9.40 -21.44 -23.80
CA SER A 104 -10.61 -22.25 -24.03
C SER A 104 -11.50 -22.33 -22.78
N ILE A 105 -10.90 -22.46 -21.59
CA ILE A 105 -11.63 -22.44 -20.31
C ILE A 105 -12.25 -21.08 -20.10
N ALA A 106 -11.47 -20.01 -20.27
CA ALA A 106 -11.97 -18.64 -20.21
C ALA A 106 -13.12 -18.44 -21.20
N ARG A 107 -12.97 -18.85 -22.47
CA ARG A 107 -14.04 -18.75 -23.48
C ARG A 107 -15.28 -19.55 -23.12
N ALA A 108 -15.15 -20.77 -22.61
CA ALA A 108 -16.27 -21.62 -22.20
C ALA A 108 -17.00 -21.07 -20.96
N VAL A 109 -16.26 -20.57 -19.98
CA VAL A 109 -16.80 -19.88 -18.80
C VAL A 109 -17.53 -18.62 -19.24
N TYR A 110 -16.92 -17.80 -20.11
CA TYR A 110 -17.56 -16.61 -20.67
C TYR A 110 -18.79 -16.94 -21.52
N SER A 111 -18.79 -18.03 -22.30
CA SER A 111 -19.94 -18.43 -23.11
C SER A 111 -21.08 -18.99 -22.27
N ASN A 112 -20.79 -19.73 -21.20
CA ASN A 112 -21.81 -20.25 -20.28
C ASN A 112 -22.38 -19.15 -19.38
N LEU A 113 -21.56 -18.19 -18.96
CA LEU A 113 -22.02 -16.95 -18.34
C LEU A 113 -22.88 -16.13 -19.32
N ASN A 114 -22.51 -16.05 -20.59
CA ASN A 114 -23.30 -15.34 -21.59
C ASN A 114 -24.57 -16.08 -22.03
N ALA A 115 -24.61 -17.42 -21.98
CA ALA A 115 -25.77 -18.23 -22.33
C ALA A 115 -26.83 -18.20 -21.22
N SER A 116 -26.43 -18.16 -19.96
CA SER A 116 -27.32 -17.93 -18.81
C SER A 116 -27.84 -16.48 -18.74
N ILE A 117 -27.29 -15.56 -19.55
CA ILE A 117 -27.75 -14.17 -19.71
C ILE A 117 -28.63 -13.99 -20.98
N ARG A 118 -28.93 -15.06 -21.73
CA ARG A 118 -29.75 -15.03 -22.96
C ARG A 118 -31.26 -15.28 -22.78
N THR A 119 -31.81 -15.14 -21.58
CA THR A 119 -33.19 -14.66 -21.49
C THR A 119 -33.15 -13.15 -21.61
N PRO A 120 -33.86 -12.52 -22.57
CA PRO A 120 -33.86 -11.08 -22.73
C PRO A 120 -34.48 -10.46 -21.49
N LEU A 121 -33.61 -10.13 -20.54
CA LEU A 121 -33.94 -9.35 -19.36
C LEU A 121 -34.53 -8.04 -19.86
N SER A 122 -35.80 -7.81 -19.52
CA SER A 122 -36.55 -6.66 -19.99
C SER A 122 -35.73 -5.39 -19.78
N HIS A 123 -35.92 -4.41 -20.66
CA HIS A 123 -35.22 -3.12 -20.60
C HIS A 123 -35.25 -2.51 -19.18
N THR A 124 -36.28 -2.82 -18.40
CA THR A 124 -36.48 -2.46 -16.99
C THR A 124 -35.52 -3.19 -16.05
N LEU A 125 -35.31 -4.52 -16.18
CA LEU A 125 -34.35 -5.25 -15.33
C LEU A 125 -32.90 -4.96 -15.68
N ARG A 126 -32.60 -4.69 -16.97
CA ARG A 126 -31.27 -4.22 -17.41
C ARG A 126 -30.97 -2.83 -16.86
N ARG A 127 -31.97 -1.92 -16.85
CA ARG A 127 -31.89 -0.66 -16.11
C ARG A 127 -31.74 -0.90 -14.61
N ASN A 128 -32.41 -1.87 -13.99
CA ASN A 128 -32.30 -2.10 -12.55
C ASN A 128 -30.97 -2.72 -12.14
N ILE A 129 -30.39 -3.63 -12.93
CA ILE A 129 -29.06 -4.23 -12.68
C ILE A 129 -27.95 -3.22 -12.97
N ILE A 130 -28.03 -2.49 -14.08
CA ILE A 130 -27.13 -1.37 -14.34
C ILE A 130 -27.33 -0.31 -13.26
N ASN A 131 -28.54 0.08 -12.88
CA ASN A 131 -28.77 1.00 -11.75
C ASN A 131 -28.37 0.41 -10.38
N ASN A 132 -28.16 -0.90 -10.24
CA ASN A 132 -27.65 -1.52 -9.01
C ASN A 132 -26.12 -1.67 -9.01
N LEU A 133 -25.47 -1.78 -10.18
CA LEU A 133 -24.01 -1.81 -10.36
C LEU A 133 -23.39 -0.42 -10.62
N THR A 134 -24.18 0.47 -11.24
CA THR A 134 -23.94 1.90 -11.51
C THR A 134 -24.84 2.80 -10.67
N LYS A 135 -25.49 2.25 -9.63
CA LYS A 135 -25.75 3.07 -8.45
C LYS A 135 -24.37 3.54 -8.07
N VAL A 136 -24.09 4.81 -8.38
CA VAL A 136 -23.17 5.63 -7.59
C VAL A 136 -23.59 5.27 -6.18
N ARG A 137 -22.84 4.38 -5.51
CA ARG A 137 -23.02 4.12 -4.09
C ARG A 137 -22.84 5.52 -3.53
N SER A 138 -23.92 6.14 -3.09
CA SER A 138 -23.96 7.53 -2.68
C SER A 138 -22.71 7.76 -1.83
N ALA A 139 -21.82 8.63 -2.31
CA ALA A 139 -20.57 8.87 -1.61
C ALA A 139 -20.94 9.28 -0.19
N LEU A 140 -20.48 8.50 0.80
CA LEU A 140 -20.95 8.66 2.18
C LEU A 140 -20.26 9.84 2.82
N THR A 141 -21.03 10.66 3.51
CA THR A 141 -20.46 11.65 4.42
C THR A 141 -19.70 10.98 5.55
N LEU A 142 -18.81 11.72 6.23
CA LEU A 142 -18.11 11.17 7.39
C LEU A 142 -19.10 10.62 8.45
N ASN A 143 -20.19 11.34 8.72
CA ASN A 143 -21.20 10.93 9.71
C ASN A 143 -21.97 9.68 9.28
N GLU A 144 -22.21 9.47 8.00
CA GLU A 144 -22.81 8.23 7.48
C GLU A 144 -21.81 7.07 7.53
N LEU A 145 -20.55 7.32 7.17
CA LEU A 145 -19.47 6.33 7.19
C LEU A 145 -19.21 5.81 8.61
N LEU A 146 -19.17 6.70 9.60
CA LEU A 146 -18.97 6.35 11.02
C LEU A 146 -20.13 5.53 11.62
N LYS A 147 -21.33 5.55 11.00
CA LYS A 147 -22.46 4.70 11.41
C LYS A 147 -22.38 3.28 10.85
N ILE A 148 -21.55 3.04 9.84
CA ILE A 148 -21.38 1.70 9.29
C ILE A 148 -20.56 0.85 10.28
N PRO A 149 -20.96 -0.40 10.55
CA PRO A 149 -20.17 -1.31 11.37
C PRO A 149 -18.74 -1.44 10.86
N SER A 150 -17.78 -1.15 11.73
CA SER A 150 -16.35 -1.29 11.49
C SER A 150 -15.77 -2.36 12.40
N ARG A 151 -14.72 -3.05 11.95
CA ARG A 151 -13.92 -3.92 12.83
C ARG A 151 -13.12 -3.12 13.86
N TYR A 152 -12.93 -1.82 13.64
CA TYR A 152 -12.33 -0.92 14.60
C TYR A 152 -13.33 -0.56 15.69
N ASN A 153 -12.94 -0.74 16.95
CA ASN A 153 -13.75 -0.37 18.11
C ASN A 153 -13.07 0.76 18.88
N VAL A 154 -13.72 1.93 18.90
CA VAL A 154 -13.24 3.16 19.56
C VAL A 154 -12.99 2.96 21.06
N SER A 155 -13.66 2.02 21.71
CA SER A 155 -13.45 1.72 23.13
C SER A 155 -12.12 0.99 23.41
N LEU A 156 -11.47 0.43 22.38
CA LEU A 156 -10.25 -0.38 22.49
C LEU A 156 -8.98 0.37 22.02
N LYS A 157 -8.87 1.66 22.34
CA LYS A 157 -7.81 2.57 21.83
C LYS A 157 -6.36 2.07 21.96
N THR A 158 -6.08 1.09 22.81
CA THR A 158 -4.74 0.56 23.10
C THR A 158 -4.50 -0.84 22.54
N ASP A 159 -5.40 -1.36 21.71
CA ASP A 159 -5.23 -2.69 21.10
C ASP A 159 -4.08 -2.68 20.09
N GLN A 160 -3.12 -3.60 20.28
CA GLN A 160 -1.99 -3.82 19.36
C GLN A 160 -2.47 -4.11 17.93
N GLN A 161 -3.69 -4.65 17.77
CA GLN A 161 -4.32 -4.85 16.48
C GLN A 161 -4.53 -3.55 15.69
N PHE A 162 -4.67 -2.40 16.36
CA PHE A 162 -4.86 -1.08 15.73
C PHE A 162 -3.66 -0.15 15.96
N ALA A 163 -2.49 -0.71 16.26
CA ALA A 163 -1.27 0.06 16.39
C ALA A 163 -0.90 0.72 15.04
N ILE A 164 -0.48 1.98 15.13
CA ILE A 164 -0.06 2.82 13.99
C ILE A 164 1.39 3.27 14.20
N THR A 165 2.23 3.12 13.17
CA THR A 165 3.49 3.87 13.06
C THR A 165 3.26 5.08 12.16
N ALA A 166 3.50 6.28 12.68
CA ALA A 166 3.40 7.53 11.93
C ALA A 166 4.77 7.95 11.42
N VAL A 167 4.92 8.12 10.10
CA VAL A 167 6.19 8.40 9.42
C VAL A 167 6.14 9.76 8.75
N ILE A 168 7.04 10.66 9.13
CA ILE A 168 7.08 12.05 8.68
C ILE A 168 8.44 12.33 8.05
N GLY A 169 8.45 12.66 6.76
CA GLY A 169 9.65 13.08 6.04
C GLY A 169 9.79 14.60 6.05
N ILE A 170 10.77 15.14 6.76
CA ILE A 170 11.04 16.58 6.87
C ILE A 170 12.23 16.94 5.98
N TYR A 171 12.07 17.96 5.13
CA TYR A 171 13.16 18.43 4.28
C TYR A 171 13.20 19.95 4.24
N ARG A 172 14.32 20.56 4.67
CA ARG A 172 14.53 22.03 4.68
C ARG A 172 13.58 22.86 5.55
N ARG A 173 12.72 22.26 6.37
CA ARG A 173 11.71 22.97 7.17
C ARG A 173 11.98 22.84 8.67
N GLU A 174 12.46 23.93 9.27
CA GLU A 174 12.58 24.08 10.73
C GLU A 174 11.25 24.54 11.35
N GLY A 175 11.05 24.27 12.64
CA GLY A 175 9.89 24.71 13.42
C GLY A 175 8.64 23.83 13.28
N LEU A 176 8.74 22.70 12.58
CA LEU A 176 7.62 21.77 12.36
C LEU A 176 7.64 20.56 13.28
N ILE A 177 8.80 20.14 13.79
CA ILE A 177 8.95 18.89 14.54
C ILE A 177 8.10 18.94 15.80
N ARG A 178 8.22 20.00 16.60
CA ARG A 178 7.43 20.15 17.82
C ARG A 178 5.93 20.09 17.54
N ARG A 179 5.48 20.79 16.50
CA ARG A 179 4.06 20.82 16.09
C ARG A 179 3.56 19.45 15.66
N TRP A 180 4.36 18.70 14.90
CA TRP A 180 4.06 17.33 14.52
C TRP A 180 3.92 16.42 15.73
N ILE A 181 4.85 16.51 16.69
CA ILE A 181 4.80 15.72 17.92
C ILE A 181 3.55 16.06 18.73
N GLU A 182 3.26 17.34 18.96
CA GLU A 182 2.05 17.78 19.66
C GLU A 182 0.78 17.26 18.95
N ALA A 183 0.67 17.41 17.63
CA ALA A 183 -0.51 16.97 16.87
C ALA A 183 -0.74 15.45 16.90
N LEU A 184 0.35 14.66 16.86
CA LEU A 184 0.28 13.20 16.93
C LEU A 184 -0.07 12.71 18.33
N LEU A 185 0.47 13.35 19.37
CA LEU A 185 0.14 13.04 20.76
C LEU A 185 -1.30 13.44 21.15
N LEU A 186 -1.88 14.41 20.43
CA LEU A 186 -3.28 14.84 20.61
C LEU A 186 -4.30 13.95 19.91
N GLN A 187 -3.89 13.04 19.02
CA GLN A 187 -4.85 12.19 18.31
C GLN A 187 -5.76 11.44 19.30
N THR A 188 -7.05 11.32 18.96
CA THR A 188 -8.01 10.53 19.77
C THR A 188 -7.63 9.06 19.84
N HIS A 189 -6.87 8.58 18.84
CA HIS A 189 -6.15 7.32 18.83
C HIS A 189 -4.66 7.62 18.52
N PRO A 190 -3.79 7.78 19.54
CA PRO A 190 -2.39 8.14 19.34
C PRO A 190 -1.61 7.03 18.62
N PRO A 191 -0.58 7.37 17.82
CA PRO A 191 0.28 6.36 17.23
C PRO A 191 1.07 5.61 18.32
N LYS A 192 1.44 4.36 18.02
CA LYS A 192 2.37 3.60 18.86
C LYS A 192 3.81 4.10 18.69
N GLU A 193 4.16 4.47 17.45
CA GLU A 193 5.50 4.93 17.09
C GLU A 193 5.41 6.18 16.20
N ILE A 194 6.34 7.11 16.38
CA ILE A 194 6.49 8.32 15.58
C ILE A 194 7.90 8.33 15.00
N TRP A 195 8.01 8.32 13.69
CA TRP A 195 9.27 8.27 12.96
C TRP A 195 9.48 9.59 12.23
N ILE A 196 10.45 10.36 12.67
CA ILE A 196 10.89 11.59 12.01
C ILE A 196 12.10 11.27 11.14
N ILE A 197 11.99 11.52 9.84
CA ILE A 197 13.01 11.22 8.83
C ILE A 197 13.43 12.50 8.13
N TYR A 198 14.73 12.77 7.99
CA TYR A 198 15.22 13.94 7.24
C TYR A 198 16.50 13.66 6.43
N PHE A 199 16.42 12.67 5.53
CA PHE A 199 17.53 12.30 4.66
C PHE A 199 17.97 13.44 3.74
N ALA A 200 19.30 13.61 3.64
CA ALA A 200 19.99 14.60 2.83
C ALA A 200 19.47 16.04 3.01
N SER A 201 18.87 16.35 4.16
CA SER A 201 18.46 17.72 4.51
C SER A 201 19.69 18.62 4.56
N PRO A 202 19.65 19.84 3.99
CA PRO A 202 20.78 20.78 4.06
C PRO A 202 20.86 21.52 5.39
N ILE A 203 19.91 21.30 6.30
CA ILE A 203 19.87 21.91 7.64
C ILE A 203 19.82 20.86 8.77
N PRO A 204 20.62 19.77 8.71
CA PRO A 204 20.46 18.65 9.65
C PRO A 204 20.78 19.05 11.09
N HIS A 205 21.73 19.99 11.30
CA HIS A 205 22.05 20.52 12.62
C HIS A 205 20.84 21.21 13.27
N LYS A 206 20.12 22.04 12.51
CA LYS A 206 18.95 22.76 13.02
C LYS A 206 17.81 21.81 13.39
N LEU A 207 17.55 20.80 12.55
CA LEU A 207 16.54 19.79 12.83
C LEU A 207 16.91 18.95 14.07
N ASN A 208 18.19 18.63 14.25
CA ASN A 208 18.67 17.94 15.45
C ASN A 208 18.47 18.76 16.73
N LEU A 209 18.77 20.06 16.69
CA LEU A 209 18.49 20.96 17.82
C LEU A 209 17.00 20.98 18.17
N GLU A 210 16.14 21.14 17.16
CA GLU A 210 14.69 21.16 17.37
C GLU A 210 14.16 19.84 17.97
N ILE A 211 14.73 18.69 17.55
CA ILE A 211 14.43 17.38 18.14
C ILE A 211 14.86 17.31 19.61
N GLN A 212 16.06 17.82 19.94
CA GLN A 212 16.57 17.82 21.31
C GLN A 212 15.74 18.74 22.23
N GLU A 213 15.38 19.93 21.75
CA GLU A 213 14.49 20.85 22.44
C GLU A 213 13.12 20.22 22.67
N THR A 214 12.55 19.59 21.65
CA THR A 214 11.25 18.89 21.75
C THR A 214 11.33 17.75 22.77
N ARG A 215 12.37 16.92 22.74
CA ARG A 215 12.58 15.85 23.75
C ARG A 215 12.67 16.42 25.17
N SER A 216 13.33 17.56 25.34
CA SER A 216 13.48 18.21 26.64
C SER A 216 12.14 18.77 27.16
N LEU A 217 11.33 19.36 26.27
CA LEU A 217 9.99 19.84 26.61
C LEU A 217 9.06 18.71 27.05
N PHE A 218 9.21 17.51 26.49
CA PHE A 218 8.40 16.34 26.83
C PHE A 218 9.05 15.39 27.85
N ALA A 219 10.20 15.77 28.42
CA ALA A 219 10.88 14.97 29.42
C ALA A 219 10.07 14.88 30.73
N ASN A 220 10.29 13.80 31.48
CA ASN A 220 9.59 13.55 32.73
C ASN A 220 9.87 14.69 33.74
N GLY A 221 8.82 15.33 34.26
CA GLY A 221 8.92 16.45 35.20
C GLY A 221 8.99 17.84 34.57
N SER A 222 8.87 17.98 33.25
CA SER A 222 8.75 19.30 32.62
C SER A 222 7.42 19.98 32.97
N ASN A 223 7.45 21.28 33.26
CA ASN A 223 6.22 22.07 33.45
C ASN A 223 5.39 22.11 32.16
N HIS A 224 6.05 22.04 31.01
CA HIS A 224 5.41 22.05 29.70
C HIS A 224 4.37 20.93 29.56
N CYS A 225 4.70 19.68 29.91
CA CYS A 225 3.75 18.57 29.82
C CYS A 225 2.50 18.80 30.67
N ASN A 226 2.68 19.29 31.90
CA ASN A 226 1.57 19.54 32.82
C ASN A 226 0.65 20.66 32.28
N GLU A 227 1.23 21.77 31.84
CA GLU A 227 0.48 22.89 31.26
C GLU A 227 -0.22 22.48 29.97
N TRP A 228 0.50 21.82 29.07
CA TRP A 228 -0.01 21.37 27.77
C TRP A 228 -1.16 20.36 27.91
N CYS A 229 -1.02 19.38 28.80
CA CYS A 229 -2.07 18.41 29.06
C CYS A 229 -3.33 19.03 29.68
N THR A 230 -3.16 20.02 30.55
CA THR A 230 -4.27 20.73 31.20
C THR A 230 -5.03 21.62 30.21
N GLN A 231 -4.32 22.25 29.27
CA GLN A 231 -4.91 23.25 28.37
C GLN A 231 -5.39 22.70 27.02
N LYS A 232 -4.66 21.75 26.41
CA LYS A 232 -4.84 21.39 24.99
C LYS A 232 -5.48 20.04 24.74
N LYS A 233 -5.21 19.04 25.59
CA LYS A 233 -5.74 17.69 25.39
C LYS A 233 -7.09 17.46 26.05
N CYS A 234 -7.35 18.17 27.15
CA CYS A 234 -8.53 17.96 27.98
C CYS A 234 -9.46 19.17 27.98
N ASP A 235 -9.51 19.88 26.85
CA ASP A 235 -10.25 21.12 26.66
C ASP A 235 -11.69 21.00 27.22
N THR A 236 -11.98 21.83 28.23
CA THR A 236 -13.07 21.69 29.21
C THR A 236 -14.40 22.27 28.72
N SER A 237 -14.64 22.27 27.41
CA SER A 237 -15.80 22.97 26.82
C SER A 237 -17.17 22.35 27.14
N ASN A 238 -17.21 21.21 27.85
CA ASN A 238 -18.40 20.71 28.50
C ASN A 238 -18.11 20.40 29.98
N ASN A 239 -18.88 21.04 30.87
CA ASN A 239 -18.97 20.78 32.31
C ASN A 239 -19.22 19.28 32.58
N SER A 240 -18.17 18.48 32.51
CA SER A 240 -18.19 17.06 32.84
C SER A 240 -17.50 16.88 34.18
N SER A 241 -18.13 16.07 35.03
CA SER A 241 -17.69 15.65 36.36
C SER A 241 -16.16 15.58 36.54
N ASN A 242 -15.64 16.12 37.66
CA ASN A 242 -14.21 16.19 38.02
C ASN A 242 -13.39 14.88 37.77
N GLY A 243 -14.02 13.71 37.75
CA GLY A 243 -13.37 12.42 37.47
C GLY A 243 -12.98 12.15 36.00
N ILE A 244 -13.65 12.75 35.01
CA ILE A 244 -13.32 12.54 33.58
C ILE A 244 -12.11 13.40 33.18
N LEU A 245 -12.07 14.63 33.68
CA LEU A 245 -10.97 15.57 33.45
C LEU A 245 -9.66 15.03 34.02
N SER A 246 -9.69 14.48 35.24
CA SER A 246 -8.49 13.88 35.87
C SER A 246 -7.96 12.68 35.09
N ASN A 247 -8.84 11.83 34.53
CA ASN A 247 -8.46 10.69 33.71
C ASN A 247 -7.83 11.11 32.37
N CYS A 248 -8.39 12.12 31.70
CA CYS A 248 -7.81 12.67 30.48
C CYS A 248 -6.40 13.23 30.69
N ILE A 249 -6.20 14.01 31.76
CA ILE A 249 -4.89 14.60 32.08
C ILE A 249 -3.88 13.49 32.38
N GLN A 250 -4.25 12.46 33.15
CA GLN A 250 -3.37 11.32 33.42
C GLN A 250 -2.98 10.56 32.15
N GLN A 251 -3.92 10.33 31.24
CA GLN A 251 -3.62 9.71 29.94
C GLN A 251 -2.67 10.57 29.11
N CYS A 252 -2.87 11.88 29.11
CA CYS A 252 -1.97 12.82 28.44
C CYS A 252 -0.55 12.75 28.98
N LEU A 253 -0.39 12.86 30.31
CA LEU A 253 0.90 12.82 30.98
C LEU A 253 1.61 11.47 30.77
N THR A 254 0.85 10.39 30.67
CA THR A 254 1.38 9.07 30.34
C THR A 254 2.00 9.04 28.95
N LEU A 255 1.33 9.61 27.94
CA LEU A 255 1.90 9.69 26.59
C LEU A 255 3.14 10.58 26.54
N CYS A 256 3.14 11.72 27.25
CA CYS A 256 4.33 12.56 27.33
C CYS A 256 5.54 11.78 27.87
N LYS A 257 5.35 11.01 28.95
CA LYS A 257 6.40 10.14 29.51
C LYS A 257 6.86 9.04 28.55
N GLN A 258 5.98 8.58 27.66
CA GLN A 258 6.28 7.55 26.66
C GLN A 258 6.95 8.11 25.40
N LEU A 259 6.92 9.43 25.17
CA LEU A 259 7.49 10.01 23.95
C LEU A 259 8.92 9.55 23.65
N PRO A 260 9.86 9.45 24.62
CA PRO A 260 11.22 8.98 24.33
C PRO A 260 11.30 7.57 23.73
N SER A 261 10.38 6.66 24.10
CA SER A 261 10.30 5.31 23.52
C SER A 261 9.42 5.23 22.27
N MET A 262 8.56 6.22 22.04
CA MET A 262 7.73 6.33 20.83
C MET A 262 8.43 7.05 19.68
N LEU A 263 9.36 7.97 19.96
CA LEU A 263 9.97 8.87 18.97
C LEU A 263 11.29 8.32 18.42
N PHE A 264 11.22 7.82 17.19
CA PHE A 264 12.35 7.37 16.39
C PHE A 264 12.78 8.46 15.42
N VAL A 265 14.09 8.63 15.27
CA VAL A 265 14.68 9.63 14.40
C VAL A 265 15.65 8.94 13.46
N ALA A 266 15.46 9.11 12.16
CA ALA A 266 16.34 8.58 11.14
C ALA A 266 16.88 9.71 10.25
N MET A 267 18.20 9.73 10.10
CA MET A 267 18.90 10.68 9.24
C MET A 267 19.97 9.95 8.44
N GLY A 268 20.41 10.58 7.36
CA GLY A 268 21.36 9.98 6.43
C GLY A 268 21.68 10.93 5.30
N GLU A 269 22.79 10.69 4.62
CA GLU A 269 23.31 11.57 3.57
C GLU A 269 22.72 11.25 2.18
N MET A 270 22.12 10.07 2.02
CA MET A 270 21.55 9.63 0.76
C MET A 270 20.24 10.36 0.43
N GLN A 271 20.19 11.01 -0.73
CA GLN A 271 19.00 11.73 -1.19
C GLN A 271 18.01 10.79 -1.87
N LEU A 272 17.11 10.20 -1.09
CA LEU A 272 16.00 9.36 -1.58
C LEU A 272 14.75 10.15 -2.02
N LYS A 273 14.81 11.49 -2.00
CA LYS A 273 13.71 12.39 -2.33
C LYS A 273 12.43 11.96 -1.60
N TYR A 274 11.30 11.91 -2.31
CA TYR A 274 10.00 11.56 -1.76
C TYR A 274 9.85 10.07 -1.40
N PHE A 275 10.73 9.20 -1.89
CA PHE A 275 10.65 7.75 -1.67
C PHE A 275 11.26 7.32 -0.33
N GLY A 276 12.17 8.11 0.26
CA GLY A 276 12.89 7.74 1.47
C GLY A 276 11.99 7.41 2.66
N ARG A 277 10.89 8.16 2.83
CA ARG A 277 9.89 7.92 3.87
C ARG A 277 9.16 6.58 3.70
N PHE A 278 8.90 6.15 2.48
CA PHE A 278 8.28 4.86 2.19
C PHE A 278 9.27 3.70 2.30
N GLN A 279 10.53 3.91 1.91
CA GLN A 279 11.59 2.91 2.06
C GLN A 279 11.78 2.54 3.53
N LEU A 280 11.83 3.53 4.43
CA LEU A 280 11.96 3.26 5.85
C LEU A 280 10.71 2.58 6.41
N SER A 281 9.53 2.94 5.92
CA SER A 281 8.24 2.35 6.35
C SER A 281 8.14 0.84 6.14
N LEU A 282 9.02 0.23 5.32
CA LEU A 282 9.13 -1.25 5.21
C LEU A 282 9.53 -1.92 6.53
N GLN A 283 10.11 -1.17 7.47
CA GLN A 283 10.56 -1.67 8.77
C GLN A 283 9.48 -1.58 9.86
N CYS A 284 8.31 -1.01 9.57
CA CYS A 284 7.23 -0.88 10.54
C CYS A 284 6.71 -2.25 11.01
N GLN A 285 6.61 -2.44 12.32
CA GLN A 285 6.09 -3.68 12.93
C GLN A 285 4.61 -3.58 13.29
N THR A 286 4.05 -2.37 13.28
CA THR A 286 2.63 -2.14 13.52
C THR A 286 1.78 -2.65 12.37
N LYS A 287 0.50 -2.96 12.63
CA LYS A 287 -0.42 -3.39 11.57
C LYS A 287 -0.68 -2.29 10.54
N TYR A 288 -0.78 -1.04 11.01
CA TYR A 288 -1.00 0.12 10.16
C TYR A 288 0.21 1.04 10.16
N VAL A 289 0.43 1.67 9.02
CA VAL A 289 1.40 2.73 8.84
C VAL A 289 0.69 3.93 8.23
N ILE A 290 1.12 5.11 8.62
CA ILE A 290 0.76 6.33 7.92
C ILE A 290 2.01 7.11 7.57
N VAL A 291 2.16 7.37 6.28
CA VAL A 291 3.23 8.23 5.75
C VAL A 291 2.62 9.60 5.48
N PHE A 292 3.31 10.67 5.90
CA PHE A 292 2.86 12.04 5.71
C PHE A 292 3.82 12.85 4.81
N ASP A 293 3.24 13.75 4.02
CA ASP A 293 3.93 14.98 3.63
C ASP A 293 4.10 15.85 4.90
N ASP A 294 5.24 16.52 5.07
CA ASP A 294 5.52 17.36 6.24
C ASP A 294 4.62 18.61 6.35
N ASP A 295 3.83 18.90 5.31
CA ASP A 295 2.79 19.93 5.26
C ASP A 295 1.36 19.47 5.59
N CYS A 296 1.18 18.20 5.95
CA CYS A 296 -0.14 17.61 6.18
C CYS A 296 -0.38 17.24 7.65
N ILE A 297 -0.14 18.18 8.59
CA ILE A 297 -0.30 17.94 10.04
C ILE A 297 -1.77 17.63 10.38
N PRO A 298 -2.11 16.39 10.82
CA PRO A 298 -3.49 15.96 10.99
C PRO A 298 -4.20 16.63 12.16
N GLN A 299 -5.52 16.79 12.06
CA GLN A 299 -6.35 17.17 13.21
C GLN A 299 -6.67 15.97 14.11
N ILE A 300 -7.16 16.27 15.30
CA ILE A 300 -7.22 15.37 16.47
C ILE A 300 -7.94 14.04 16.21
N ARG A 301 -8.95 13.98 15.34
CA ARG A 301 -9.75 12.76 15.08
C ARG A 301 -9.34 12.00 13.84
N TYR A 302 -8.27 12.41 13.15
CA TYR A 302 -7.93 11.85 11.85
C TYR A 302 -7.58 10.35 11.90
N PHE A 303 -6.83 9.89 12.90
CA PHE A 303 -6.49 8.45 13.01
C PHE A 303 -7.70 7.58 13.33
N GLU A 304 -8.63 8.08 14.15
CA GLU A 304 -9.89 7.41 14.45
C GLU A 304 -10.73 7.23 13.18
N THR A 305 -10.88 8.28 12.37
CA THR A 305 -11.66 8.20 11.12
C THR A 305 -10.97 7.30 10.09
N ALA A 306 -9.64 7.33 9.98
CA ALA A 306 -8.88 6.46 9.09
C ALA A 306 -8.98 4.98 9.50
N LEU A 307 -8.81 4.68 10.78
CA LEU A 307 -8.95 3.32 11.33
C LEU A 307 -10.37 2.78 11.14
N HIS A 308 -11.39 3.59 11.42
CA HIS A 308 -12.77 3.21 11.17
C HIS A 308 -12.98 2.87 9.69
N THR A 309 -12.52 3.74 8.80
CA THR A 309 -12.71 3.63 7.34
C THR A 309 -12.03 2.39 6.76
N ILE A 310 -10.73 2.18 7.02
CA ILE A 310 -10.00 1.03 6.46
C ILE A 310 -10.55 -0.31 6.95
N ASN A 311 -11.18 -0.32 8.13
CA ASN A 311 -11.80 -1.49 8.74
C ASN A 311 -13.29 -1.65 8.43
N THR A 312 -13.84 -0.79 7.55
CA THR A 312 -15.22 -0.83 7.08
C THR A 312 -15.26 -1.28 5.62
N GLU A 313 -16.00 -2.34 5.31
CA GLU A 313 -16.19 -2.76 3.91
C GLU A 313 -17.20 -1.82 3.20
N PRO A 314 -16.96 -1.43 1.93
CA PRO A 314 -15.89 -1.84 1.01
C PRO A 314 -14.67 -0.90 1.00
N TYR A 315 -14.47 -0.09 2.04
CA TYR A 315 -13.51 1.03 2.08
C TYR A 315 -12.11 0.64 2.57
N ARG A 316 -11.82 -0.67 2.66
CA ARG A 316 -10.48 -1.18 2.88
C ARG A 316 -9.57 -0.84 1.69
N GLY A 317 -8.67 0.11 1.89
CA GLY A 317 -7.80 0.67 0.85
C GLY A 317 -6.77 1.65 1.41
N ILE A 318 -5.97 2.25 0.51
CA ILE A 318 -5.01 3.30 0.86
C ILE A 318 -5.77 4.60 1.04
N LEU A 319 -5.72 5.19 2.22
CA LEU A 319 -6.47 6.39 2.56
C LEU A 319 -5.55 7.61 2.55
N GLY A 320 -5.94 8.69 1.88
CA GLY A 320 -5.16 9.92 1.87
C GLY A 320 -5.99 11.18 2.10
N THR A 321 -5.29 12.28 2.43
CA THR A 321 -5.91 13.59 2.70
C THR A 321 -6.41 14.28 1.43
N LYS A 322 -5.71 14.00 0.33
CA LYS A 322 -5.99 14.51 -1.00
C LYS A 322 -5.98 13.38 -2.01
N GLY A 323 -6.68 13.55 -3.12
CA GLY A 323 -6.55 12.63 -4.24
C GLY A 323 -7.08 13.16 -5.55
N THR A 324 -6.76 12.43 -6.60
CA THR A 324 -7.12 12.75 -7.97
C THR A 324 -7.69 11.51 -8.65
N PRO A 325 -8.91 11.58 -9.20
CA PRO A 325 -9.35 10.65 -10.23
C PRO A 325 -8.49 10.90 -11.47
N ALA A 326 -7.67 9.93 -11.87
CA ALA A 326 -6.84 10.01 -13.05
C ALA A 326 -7.74 9.97 -14.29
N SER A 327 -7.80 11.05 -15.05
CA SER A 327 -8.38 11.05 -16.40
C SER A 327 -7.34 11.48 -17.43
N GLU A 328 -7.48 11.00 -18.66
CA GLU A 328 -6.56 11.14 -19.81
C GLU A 328 -5.97 12.54 -20.08
N SER A 329 -6.54 13.60 -19.51
CA SER A 329 -6.32 14.96 -20.01
C SER A 329 -5.78 15.97 -19.01
N TYR A 330 -5.80 15.72 -17.69
CA TYR A 330 -5.62 16.85 -16.78
C TYR A 330 -5.30 16.48 -15.33
N TYR A 331 -4.27 17.14 -14.79
CA TYR A 331 -3.97 17.24 -13.35
C TYR A 331 -4.81 18.39 -12.79
N TYR A 332 -5.94 18.11 -12.13
CA TYR A 332 -6.59 19.14 -11.32
C TYR A 332 -6.13 19.02 -9.87
N GLY A 333 -6.08 20.17 -9.21
CA GLY A 333 -5.75 20.30 -7.80
C GLY A 333 -6.54 19.29 -6.95
N PRO A 334 -5.91 18.78 -5.91
CA PRO A 334 -6.42 17.65 -5.15
C PRO A 334 -7.84 17.87 -4.66
N VAL A 335 -8.72 16.88 -4.86
CA VAL A 335 -9.93 16.79 -4.03
C VAL A 335 -9.44 16.59 -2.61
N SER A 336 -9.69 17.58 -1.76
CA SER A 336 -9.32 17.60 -0.34
C SER A 336 -10.46 18.22 0.43
N LYS A 337 -10.56 17.92 1.73
CA LYS A 337 -11.70 18.35 2.56
C LYS A 337 -13.05 17.99 1.94
N ALA A 338 -13.11 16.85 1.24
CA ALA A 338 -14.36 16.35 0.68
C ALA A 338 -15.33 16.06 1.82
N ASN A 339 -16.59 16.45 1.68
CA ASN A 339 -17.62 16.10 2.65
C ASN A 339 -17.98 14.61 2.59
N GLN A 340 -17.61 13.92 1.52
CA GLN A 340 -17.93 12.53 1.23
C GLN A 340 -16.68 11.73 0.85
N ILE A 341 -16.67 10.43 1.15
CA ILE A 341 -15.57 9.53 0.77
C ILE A 341 -15.53 9.38 -0.75
N ILE A 342 -14.36 9.59 -1.33
CA ILE A 342 -14.17 9.56 -2.79
C ILE A 342 -13.12 8.52 -3.11
N GLU A 343 -13.46 7.56 -3.96
CA GLU A 343 -12.45 6.71 -4.57
C GLU A 343 -11.64 7.54 -5.57
N ALA A 344 -10.31 7.42 -5.48
CA ALA A 344 -9.38 8.11 -6.36
C ALA A 344 -8.35 7.11 -6.89
N ASP A 345 -7.72 7.47 -7.99
CA ASP A 345 -6.65 6.67 -8.58
C ASP A 345 -5.34 6.85 -7.85
N VAL A 346 -5.17 8.06 -7.32
CA VAL A 346 -3.97 8.47 -6.61
C VAL A 346 -4.44 9.29 -5.43
N VAL A 347 -3.88 8.97 -4.27
CA VAL A 347 -4.02 9.79 -3.07
C VAL A 347 -2.66 10.34 -2.67
N GLY A 348 -2.66 11.43 -1.92
CA GLY A 348 -1.45 12.06 -1.43
C GLY A 348 -1.65 12.84 -0.15
N GLY A 349 -0.58 13.46 0.34
CA GLY A 349 -0.57 14.26 1.57
C GLY A 349 -0.46 13.39 2.82
N SER A 350 -1.23 12.31 2.83
CA SER A 350 -1.00 11.16 3.68
C SER A 350 -1.29 9.87 2.92
N TRP A 351 -0.72 8.78 3.41
CA TRP A 351 -0.99 7.41 2.96
C TRP A 351 -1.16 6.52 4.18
N PHE A 352 -2.39 6.46 4.71
CA PHE A 352 -2.77 5.52 5.75
C PHE A 352 -3.12 4.17 5.11
N MET A 353 -2.44 3.12 5.53
CA MET A 353 -2.57 1.78 4.93
C MET A 353 -2.13 0.68 5.89
N GLU A 354 -2.40 -0.57 5.54
CA GLU A 354 -1.74 -1.70 6.21
C GLU A 354 -0.25 -1.69 5.88
N SER A 355 0.60 -1.89 6.89
CA SER A 355 2.06 -1.75 6.76
C SER A 355 2.65 -2.67 5.69
N GLU A 356 2.06 -3.85 5.51
CA GLU A 356 2.51 -4.80 4.50
C GLU A 356 2.30 -4.32 3.06
N TRP A 357 1.45 -3.32 2.80
CA TRP A 357 1.21 -2.80 1.45
C TRP A 357 2.31 -1.86 0.97
N VAL A 358 3.15 -1.35 1.87
CA VAL A 358 4.32 -0.51 1.51
C VAL A 358 5.22 -1.24 0.51
N LYS A 359 5.38 -2.57 0.63
CA LYS A 359 6.20 -3.40 -0.26
C LYS A 359 5.76 -3.34 -1.72
N LEU A 360 4.48 -3.03 -1.98
CA LEU A 360 3.94 -2.94 -3.34
C LEU A 360 4.55 -1.77 -4.12
N MET A 361 4.95 -0.68 -3.43
CA MET A 361 5.68 0.41 -4.07
C MET A 361 6.97 -0.10 -4.73
N PHE A 362 7.64 -1.08 -4.15
CA PHE A 362 8.97 -1.53 -4.58
C PHE A 362 8.91 -2.75 -5.51
N HIS A 363 7.72 -3.16 -5.96
CA HIS A 363 7.55 -4.30 -6.86
C HIS A 363 8.01 -3.98 -8.29
N ASP A 364 7.52 -2.88 -8.86
CA ASP A 364 7.94 -2.39 -10.17
C ASP A 364 9.08 -1.38 -10.05
N LYS A 365 9.96 -1.36 -11.05
CA LYS A 365 10.96 -0.31 -11.22
C LYS A 365 10.26 1.06 -11.30
N MET A 366 10.72 2.02 -10.50
CA MET A 366 10.20 3.39 -10.53
C MET A 366 10.50 4.06 -11.87
N GLN A 367 9.52 4.81 -12.36
CA GLN A 367 9.66 5.65 -13.56
C GLN A 367 10.56 6.87 -13.29
N SER A 368 10.58 7.37 -12.05
CA SER A 368 11.43 8.46 -11.61
C SER A 368 11.70 8.35 -10.12
N TRP A 369 12.92 8.69 -9.71
CA TRP A 369 13.29 8.87 -8.30
C TRP A 369 13.05 10.31 -7.80
N ASN A 370 12.75 11.24 -8.71
CA ASN A 370 12.57 12.65 -8.38
C ASN A 370 11.14 12.99 -7.92
N THR A 371 10.12 12.24 -8.36
CA THR A 371 8.70 12.45 -8.02
C THR A 371 7.87 11.25 -8.47
N GLY A 372 6.63 11.14 -8.02
CA GLY A 372 5.63 10.19 -8.51
C GLY A 372 5.53 8.93 -7.66
N GLU A 373 6.05 8.98 -6.45
CA GLU A 373 5.94 7.96 -5.43
C GLU A 373 4.47 7.63 -5.10
N ASP A 374 3.61 8.63 -5.13
CA ASP A 374 2.18 8.53 -4.87
C ASP A 374 1.43 7.77 -5.97
N PHE A 375 1.70 8.12 -7.23
CA PHE A 375 1.23 7.37 -8.39
C PHE A 375 1.71 5.92 -8.35
N HIS A 376 3.01 5.72 -8.10
CA HIS A 376 3.65 4.41 -8.15
C HIS A 376 3.09 3.48 -7.08
N LEU A 377 2.91 3.97 -5.85
CA LEU A 377 2.28 3.22 -4.77
C LEU A 377 0.85 2.81 -5.13
N CYS A 378 0.01 3.77 -5.52
CA CYS A 378 -1.41 3.49 -5.78
C CYS A 378 -1.58 2.57 -7.01
N ALA A 379 -0.81 2.79 -8.08
CA ALA A 379 -0.83 1.95 -9.27
C ALA A 379 -0.44 0.51 -8.95
N ASN A 380 0.69 0.30 -8.24
CA ASN A 380 1.14 -1.05 -7.91
C ASN A 380 0.20 -1.74 -6.92
N ALA A 381 -0.31 -1.01 -5.91
CA ALA A 381 -1.27 -1.56 -4.97
C ALA A 381 -2.55 -2.05 -5.66
N ARG A 382 -3.03 -1.26 -6.63
CA ARG A 382 -4.17 -1.62 -7.47
C ARG A 382 -3.86 -2.82 -8.36
N LYS A 383 -2.73 -2.80 -9.06
CA LYS A 383 -2.33 -3.81 -10.02
C LYS A 383 -2.10 -5.19 -9.40
N TYR A 384 -1.34 -5.24 -8.31
CA TYR A 384 -0.85 -6.51 -7.75
C TYR A 384 -1.72 -7.08 -6.64
N ALA A 385 -2.55 -6.25 -5.99
CA ALA A 385 -3.36 -6.67 -4.85
C ALA A 385 -4.83 -6.19 -4.93
N ASN A 386 -5.23 -5.55 -6.04
CA ASN A 386 -6.57 -4.98 -6.21
C ASN A 386 -6.96 -3.99 -5.09
N ILE A 387 -5.97 -3.40 -4.41
CA ILE A 387 -6.17 -2.43 -3.33
C ILE A 387 -6.58 -1.09 -3.96
N ARG A 388 -7.67 -0.51 -3.43
CA ARG A 388 -8.23 0.76 -3.90
C ARG A 388 -7.66 1.92 -3.09
N SER A 389 -7.77 3.14 -3.63
CA SER A 389 -7.35 4.36 -2.93
C SER A 389 -8.54 5.28 -2.69
N PHE A 390 -8.61 5.90 -1.50
CA PHE A 390 -9.73 6.74 -1.10
C PHE A 390 -9.26 8.06 -0.49
N VAL A 391 -9.88 9.15 -0.92
CA VAL A 391 -9.79 10.44 -0.26
C VAL A 391 -10.72 10.41 0.95
N MET A 392 -10.14 10.66 2.12
CA MET A 392 -10.88 10.67 3.38
C MET A 392 -11.91 11.80 3.43
N PRO A 393 -13.17 11.52 3.82
CA PRO A 393 -14.13 12.57 4.08
C PRO A 393 -13.78 13.33 5.36
N VAL A 394 -14.15 14.61 5.41
CA VAL A 394 -14.10 15.43 6.61
C VAL A 394 -15.50 15.97 6.91
N ASP A 395 -15.78 16.26 8.18
CA ASP A 395 -16.96 17.03 8.53
C ASP A 395 -16.63 18.53 8.44
N ALA A 396 -17.32 19.25 7.58
CA ALA A 396 -17.11 20.69 7.40
C ALA A 396 -17.36 21.50 8.68
N ASN A 397 -18.20 20.99 9.58
CA ASN A 397 -18.57 21.64 10.84
C ASN A 397 -17.70 21.18 12.03
N ASP A 398 -16.93 20.09 11.87
CA ASP A 398 -16.02 19.58 12.89
C ASP A 398 -14.58 19.55 12.35
N ILE A 399 -13.87 20.65 12.59
CA ILE A 399 -12.45 20.84 12.19
C ILE A 399 -11.56 19.72 12.75
N SER A 400 -11.91 19.12 13.90
CA SER A 400 -11.08 18.06 14.49
C SER A 400 -10.97 16.81 13.60
N THR A 401 -11.88 16.65 12.63
CA THR A 401 -11.86 15.56 11.65
C THR A 401 -11.03 15.86 10.40
N HIS A 402 -10.53 17.10 10.26
CA HIS A 402 -9.86 17.53 9.05
C HIS A 402 -8.48 16.91 8.93
N SER A 403 -8.13 16.56 7.70
CA SER A 403 -6.89 15.85 7.43
C SER A 403 -5.63 16.72 7.55
N PHE A 404 -5.77 18.05 7.66
CA PHE A 404 -4.66 18.98 7.92
C PHE A 404 -5.13 20.29 8.57
N SER A 405 -4.24 20.97 9.32
CA SER A 405 -4.53 22.24 9.99
C SER A 405 -4.54 23.47 9.05
N ASN A 406 -5.46 24.41 9.29
CA ASN A 406 -5.61 25.63 8.45
C ASN A 406 -4.51 26.67 8.68
N ASP A 407 -3.95 26.70 9.87
CA ASP A 407 -2.89 27.62 10.31
C ASP A 407 -1.52 27.28 9.73
N TYR A 408 -1.40 26.20 8.95
CA TYR A 408 -0.16 25.81 8.29
C TYR A 408 0.24 26.75 7.13
N LEU A 409 -0.74 27.33 6.42
CA LEU A 409 -0.48 28.15 5.22
C LEU A 409 0.42 29.36 5.52
N SER A 410 0.43 29.87 6.75
CA SER A 410 1.27 31.02 7.17
C SER A 410 2.75 30.67 7.42
N ILE A 411 3.09 29.39 7.57
CA ILE A 411 4.46 28.92 7.89
C ILE A 411 5.18 28.43 6.62
N SER A 412 4.42 28.03 5.60
CA SER A 412 4.89 27.27 4.43
C SER A 412 5.37 28.09 3.23
N ASP A 413 5.28 29.42 3.28
CA ASP A 413 5.60 30.31 2.15
C ASP A 413 7.07 30.27 1.69
N ARG A 414 7.91 29.42 2.29
CA ARG A 414 9.34 29.28 1.98
C ARG A 414 9.77 27.87 1.54
N GLY A 415 8.85 26.92 1.32
CA GLY A 415 9.19 25.52 1.03
C GLY A 415 8.94 25.04 -0.41
N ASP A 416 9.88 24.25 -0.96
CA ASP A 416 9.72 23.48 -2.21
C ASP A 416 8.64 22.39 -2.03
N THR A 417 7.40 22.69 -2.43
CA THR A 417 6.34 21.67 -2.55
C THR A 417 6.40 21.02 -3.93
N THR A 418 6.01 19.75 -4.04
CA THR A 418 5.97 18.96 -5.29
C THR A 418 5.25 19.67 -6.44
N GLY A 419 4.34 20.61 -6.17
CA GLY A 419 3.65 21.42 -7.18
C GLY A 419 4.39 22.67 -7.66
N ARG A 420 5.36 23.18 -6.89
CA ARG A 420 6.02 24.48 -7.13
C ARG A 420 7.42 24.37 -7.73
N VAL A 421 8.05 23.19 -7.64
CA VAL A 421 9.37 22.94 -8.25
C VAL A 421 9.23 22.79 -9.77
N ALA A 422 9.98 23.62 -10.52
CA ALA A 422 10.00 23.60 -11.98
C ALA A 422 10.28 22.18 -12.53
N GLY A 423 9.51 21.75 -13.54
CA GLY A 423 9.65 20.44 -14.16
C GLY A 423 8.94 19.28 -13.44
N THR A 424 8.36 19.50 -12.26
CA THR A 424 7.64 18.42 -11.55
C THR A 424 6.33 18.05 -12.25
N ALA A 425 5.57 19.03 -12.74
CA ALA A 425 4.33 18.77 -13.46
C ALA A 425 4.56 18.01 -14.78
N SER A 426 5.61 18.34 -15.54
CA SER A 426 5.98 17.61 -16.76
C SER A 426 6.47 16.20 -16.45
N SER A 427 7.28 16.03 -15.40
CA SER A 427 7.73 14.71 -14.93
C SER A 427 6.57 13.82 -14.50
N ARG A 428 5.63 14.37 -13.71
CA ARG A 428 4.42 13.64 -13.27
C ARG A 428 3.54 13.25 -14.45
N ARG A 429 3.35 14.13 -15.44
CA ARG A 429 2.64 13.80 -16.68
C ARG A 429 3.34 12.67 -17.45
N HIS A 430 4.66 12.68 -17.53
CA HIS A 430 5.42 11.61 -18.16
C HIS A 430 5.20 10.27 -17.44
N ILE A 431 5.26 10.24 -16.11
CA ILE A 431 5.02 9.03 -15.32
C ILE A 431 3.62 8.46 -15.57
N VAL A 432 2.58 9.29 -15.53
CA VAL A 432 1.20 8.87 -15.81
C VAL A 432 1.08 8.29 -17.22
N ASN A 433 1.67 8.96 -18.22
CA ASN A 433 1.69 8.46 -19.59
C ASN A 433 2.40 7.10 -19.68
N GLN A 434 3.52 6.89 -18.99
CA GLN A 434 4.22 5.60 -18.98
C GLN A 434 3.37 4.50 -18.32
N LEU A 435 2.68 4.79 -17.22
CA LEU A 435 1.78 3.83 -16.58
C LEU A 435 0.63 3.44 -17.53
N TRP A 436 0.00 4.41 -18.20
CA TRP A 436 -1.01 4.12 -19.22
C TRP A 436 -0.46 3.34 -20.42
N LEU A 437 0.74 3.66 -20.90
CA LEU A 437 1.40 2.92 -21.98
C LEU A 437 1.77 1.47 -21.59
N ARG A 438 1.78 1.12 -20.30
CA ARG A 438 1.94 -0.26 -19.85
C ARG A 438 0.61 -1.00 -19.71
N GLY A 439 -0.52 -0.32 -19.99
CA GLY A 439 -1.85 -0.84 -19.70
C GLY A 439 -2.17 -0.90 -18.20
N ASP A 440 -1.32 -0.29 -17.35
CA ASP A 440 -1.56 -0.18 -15.91
C ASP A 440 -2.70 0.84 -15.72
N ARG A 441 -3.94 0.34 -15.65
CA ARG A 441 -5.12 1.19 -15.45
C ARG A 441 -5.14 1.72 -14.01
N LEU A 442 -4.57 2.91 -13.81
CA LEU A 442 -5.22 3.90 -12.94
C LEU A 442 -6.63 4.11 -13.53
N MET A 443 -7.67 3.99 -12.72
CA MET A 443 -9.06 3.83 -13.15
C MET A 443 -9.48 4.83 -14.22
N ASP A 444 -10.19 4.32 -15.21
CA ASP A 444 -11.11 5.01 -16.11
C ASP A 444 -12.33 5.65 -15.37
N SER A 445 -12.20 5.98 -14.08
CA SER A 445 -13.36 6.08 -13.18
C SER A 445 -14.31 7.27 -13.44
N TYR A 446 -14.01 8.18 -14.38
CA TYR A 446 -14.89 9.33 -14.62
C TYR A 446 -15.12 9.78 -16.06
N LYS A 447 -14.60 9.11 -17.11
CA LYS A 447 -14.88 9.55 -18.48
C LYS A 447 -15.32 8.43 -19.42
N LYS A 448 -16.64 8.45 -19.65
CA LYS A 448 -17.38 7.92 -20.80
C LYS A 448 -17.05 6.46 -21.18
N SER A 449 -18.07 5.62 -21.02
CA SER A 449 -18.33 4.38 -21.75
C SER A 449 -17.63 4.29 -23.12
N ARG A 450 -16.37 3.89 -23.14
CA ARG A 450 -15.64 3.51 -24.35
C ARG A 450 -15.03 2.14 -24.07
N PRO A 451 -15.44 1.09 -24.78
CA PRO A 451 -14.87 -0.23 -24.60
C PRO A 451 -13.42 -0.20 -25.12
N ALA A 452 -12.45 -0.17 -24.21
CA ALA A 452 -11.05 -0.39 -24.54
C ALA A 452 -10.68 -1.85 -24.27
N LEU A 453 -10.21 -2.55 -25.31
CA LEU A 453 -9.72 -3.92 -25.24
C LEU A 453 -8.19 -3.89 -25.09
N LEU A 454 -7.69 -4.33 -23.95
CA LEU A 454 -6.25 -4.53 -23.73
C LEU A 454 -5.88 -5.93 -24.21
N VAL A 455 -4.92 -6.05 -25.12
CA VAL A 455 -4.46 -7.34 -25.64
C VAL A 455 -2.96 -7.48 -25.40
N TYR A 456 -2.58 -8.55 -24.70
CA TYR A 456 -1.18 -8.85 -24.41
C TYR A 456 -0.62 -9.78 -25.49
N ALA A 457 0.51 -9.39 -26.10
CA ALA A 457 1.21 -10.20 -27.10
C ALA A 457 2.62 -10.51 -26.60
N GLU A 458 3.01 -11.78 -26.62
CA GLU A 458 4.28 -12.25 -26.06
C GLU A 458 5.47 -12.11 -27.02
N THR A 459 5.23 -11.94 -28.33
CA THR A 459 6.31 -11.80 -29.32
C THR A 459 6.01 -10.72 -30.37
N ASN A 460 7.06 -10.20 -31.02
CA ASN A 460 6.94 -9.17 -32.06
C ASN A 460 6.11 -9.64 -33.28
N ASN A 461 6.20 -10.92 -33.65
CA ASN A 461 5.41 -11.47 -34.76
C ASN A 461 3.92 -11.59 -34.41
N ASP A 462 3.60 -11.94 -33.17
CA ASP A 462 2.20 -12.03 -32.69
C ASP A 462 1.55 -10.65 -32.61
N ALA A 463 2.31 -9.64 -32.16
CA ALA A 463 1.89 -8.26 -32.16
C ALA A 463 1.57 -7.74 -33.57
N LEU A 464 2.45 -8.02 -34.55
CA LEU A 464 2.28 -7.58 -35.94
C LEU A 464 1.07 -8.25 -36.62
N MET A 465 0.90 -9.57 -36.48
CA MET A 465 -0.27 -10.27 -37.04
C MET A 465 -1.59 -9.81 -36.41
N LEU A 466 -1.61 -9.56 -35.09
CA LEU A 466 -2.80 -9.08 -34.39
C LEU A 466 -3.18 -7.68 -34.88
N ILE A 467 -2.21 -6.78 -35.02
CA ILE A 467 -2.43 -5.42 -35.55
C ILE A 467 -2.98 -5.46 -36.97
N GLU A 468 -2.45 -6.35 -37.83
CA GLU A 468 -2.86 -6.43 -39.22
C GLU A 468 -4.27 -7.01 -39.40
N ASN A 469 -4.64 -8.02 -38.60
CA ASN A 469 -5.99 -8.57 -38.58
C ASN A 469 -7.02 -7.58 -38.00
N VAL A 470 -6.66 -6.86 -36.93
CA VAL A 470 -7.55 -5.86 -36.34
C VAL A 470 -7.72 -4.67 -37.29
N ARG A 471 -6.66 -4.19 -37.96
CA ARG A 471 -6.76 -3.16 -39.03
C ARG A 471 -7.70 -3.57 -40.17
N LYS A 472 -7.63 -4.81 -40.65
CA LYS A 472 -8.54 -5.35 -41.69
C LYS A 472 -10.01 -5.36 -41.26
N GLN A 473 -10.29 -5.57 -39.98
CA GLN A 473 -11.65 -5.50 -39.45
C GLN A 473 -12.11 -4.08 -39.11
N MET A 474 -11.17 -3.19 -38.73
CA MET A 474 -11.42 -1.78 -38.39
C MET A 474 -11.79 -0.91 -39.60
N ALA A 475 -11.37 -1.28 -40.82
CA ALA A 475 -11.80 -0.60 -42.05
C ALA A 475 -13.34 -0.58 -42.25
N LYS A 476 -14.09 -1.33 -41.44
CA LYS A 476 -15.56 -1.41 -41.44
C LYS A 476 -16.24 -0.66 -40.28
N LEU A 477 -15.51 -0.06 -39.34
CA LEU A 477 -16.06 0.55 -38.12
C LEU A 477 -15.54 1.99 -37.93
N SER A 478 -16.45 2.96 -37.85
CA SER A 478 -16.21 4.42 -37.85
C SER A 478 -15.70 5.00 -36.52
N GLY A 479 -14.74 4.34 -35.86
CA GLY A 479 -14.19 4.80 -34.57
C GLY A 479 -12.68 4.56 -34.42
N SER A 480 -11.99 5.51 -33.80
CA SER A 480 -10.55 5.43 -33.51
C SER A 480 -10.27 4.55 -32.28
N ILE A 481 -9.45 3.51 -32.46
CA ILE A 481 -8.91 2.66 -31.38
C ILE A 481 -7.39 2.88 -31.31
N HIS A 482 -6.86 3.10 -30.11
CA HIS A 482 -5.44 3.21 -29.85
C HIS A 482 -4.86 1.86 -29.42
N PHE A 483 -3.82 1.40 -30.10
CA PHE A 483 -3.06 0.20 -29.73
C PHE A 483 -1.81 0.63 -28.95
N VAL A 484 -1.58 -0.05 -27.84
CA VAL A 484 -0.40 0.15 -27.01
C VAL A 484 0.33 -1.19 -26.95
N LEU A 485 1.53 -1.24 -27.52
CA LEU A 485 2.40 -2.41 -27.50
C LEU A 485 3.42 -2.26 -26.38
N GLN A 486 3.43 -3.19 -25.43
CA GLN A 486 4.50 -3.32 -24.45
C GLN A 486 5.36 -4.52 -24.84
N MET A 487 6.61 -4.27 -25.24
CA MET A 487 7.60 -5.32 -25.51
C MET A 487 8.34 -5.65 -24.21
N SER A 488 8.54 -6.94 -23.91
CA SER A 488 9.38 -7.43 -22.82
C SER A 488 10.86 -7.36 -23.19
#